data_AF-B9MQ65-F1
#
_entry.id   AF-B9MQ65-F1
#
_cell.length_a   1.000
_cell.length_b   1.000
_cell.length_c   1.000
_cell.angle_alpha   90.00
_cell.angle_beta   90.00
_cell.angle_gamma   90.00
#
_symmetry.space_group_name_H-M   'P 1'
#
loop_
_entity.id
_entity.type
_entity.pdbx_description
1 polymer ?
#
loop_
_entity_poly.entity_id
_entity_poly.type
_entity_poly.pdbx_seq_one_letter_code
_entity_poly.pdbx_strand_id
1 'polypeptide(L)'
;MPYYDWESLKREFMLGDFKTLKEFAQAKNISYGFLRNKAKGWTQEKRQLSKTKSQLVVEKTLQKQIEKASDYNTLHVEFWDRLLDLVWQALHDEKTIKTKDGRINIYALEKLALVVERVQKGQRLALGLDEKNSNQPQIEDSIRELIKALHEPDEPSVLN
;
A
#
# COMPACT_ATOMS: atom_id res chain seq x y z
N MET A 1 33.98 -43.71 19.60
CA MET A 1 33.89 -42.28 19.27
C MET A 1 32.43 -41.87 19.37
N PRO A 2 32.08 -40.69 19.93
CA PRO A 2 30.70 -40.22 19.95
C PRO A 2 30.17 -40.08 18.53
N TYR A 3 29.00 -40.66 18.25
CA TYR A 3 28.32 -40.53 16.97
C TYR A 3 27.53 -39.22 17.00
N TYR A 4 28.02 -38.20 16.30
CA TYR A 4 27.31 -36.93 16.16
C TYR A 4 26.38 -36.98 14.95
N ASP A 5 25.12 -36.58 15.13
CA ASP A 5 24.21 -36.30 14.02
C ASP A 5 24.58 -34.96 13.38
N TRP A 6 25.42 -35.03 12.35
CA TRP A 6 25.92 -33.87 11.64
C TRP A 6 24.84 -33.13 10.85
N GLU A 7 23.78 -33.81 10.43
CA GLU A 7 22.67 -33.19 9.70
C GLU A 7 21.84 -32.32 10.65
N SER A 8 21.52 -32.82 11.85
CA SER A 8 20.84 -32.02 12.88
C SER A 8 21.68 -30.83 13.30
N LEU A 9 22.98 -31.04 13.56
CA LEU A 9 23.89 -29.96 13.91
C LEU A 9 23.99 -28.91 12.80
N LYS A 10 23.96 -29.32 11.52
CA LYS A 10 23.92 -28.39 10.39
C LYS A 10 22.65 -27.57 10.41
N ARG A 11 21.47 -28.20 10.53
CA ARG A 11 20.18 -27.50 10.59
C ARG A 11 20.14 -26.49 11.73
N GLU A 12 20.57 -26.89 12.93
CA GLU A 12 20.61 -26.01 14.10
C GLU A 12 21.58 -24.85 13.92
N PHE A 13 22.75 -25.09 13.34
CA PHE A 13 23.68 -24.00 13.02
C PHE A 13 23.10 -23.04 11.98
N MET A 14 22.43 -23.54 10.93
CA MET A 14 21.86 -22.71 9.87
C MET A 14 20.69 -21.84 10.35
N LEU A 15 19.82 -22.40 11.19
CA LEU A 15 18.58 -21.77 11.63
C LEU A 15 18.72 -20.98 12.94
N GLY A 16 19.68 -21.34 13.80
CA GLY A 16 19.89 -20.68 15.09
C GLY A 16 20.67 -19.36 15.00
N ASP A 17 20.81 -18.66 16.11
CA ASP A 17 21.39 -17.31 16.18
C ASP A 17 22.94 -17.27 16.23
N PHE A 18 23.60 -18.42 16.09
CA PHE A 18 25.06 -18.52 16.13
C PHE A 18 25.71 -17.82 14.94
N LYS A 19 26.58 -16.83 15.19
CA LYS A 19 27.27 -16.08 14.13
C LYS A 19 28.50 -16.81 13.63
N THR A 20 29.13 -17.61 14.49
CA THR A 20 30.38 -18.32 14.16
C THR A 20 30.33 -19.80 14.55
N LEU A 21 31.13 -20.62 13.86
CA LEU A 21 31.33 -22.02 14.25
C LEU A 21 31.97 -22.17 15.64
N LYS A 22 32.68 -21.14 16.13
CA LYS A 22 33.29 -21.14 17.47
C LYS A 22 32.22 -21.00 18.56
N GLU A 23 31.28 -20.08 18.39
CA GLU A 23 30.12 -19.95 19.28
C GLU A 23 29.28 -21.22 19.28
N PHE A 24 29.01 -21.78 18.10
CA PHE A 24 28.26 -23.03 17.98
C PHE A 24 28.98 -24.22 18.63
N ALA A 25 30.29 -24.33 18.45
CA ALA A 25 31.12 -25.34 19.11
C ALA A 25 31.03 -25.25 20.65
N GLN A 26 31.10 -24.04 21.19
CA GLN A 26 30.97 -23.79 22.63
C GLN A 26 29.57 -24.16 23.13
N ALA A 27 28.52 -23.76 22.41
CA ALA A 27 27.13 -24.05 22.78
C ALA A 27 26.79 -25.55 22.73
N LYS A 28 27.42 -26.30 21.82
CA LYS A 28 27.22 -27.75 21.67
C LYS A 28 28.24 -28.60 22.42
N ASN A 29 29.15 -27.97 23.15
CA ASN A 29 30.26 -28.63 23.83
C ASN A 29 31.06 -29.58 22.90
N ILE A 30 31.31 -29.13 21.66
CA ILE A 30 32.07 -29.84 20.64
C ILE A 30 33.42 -29.17 20.47
N SER A 31 34.50 -29.96 20.33
CA SER A 31 35.82 -29.41 20.02
C SER A 31 35.78 -28.61 18.72
N TYR A 32 36.20 -27.34 18.77
CA TYR A 32 36.18 -26.43 17.63
C TYR A 32 37.00 -26.96 16.44
N GLY A 33 38.19 -27.54 16.69
CA GLY A 33 39.02 -28.10 15.62
C GLY A 33 38.33 -29.25 14.88
N PHE A 34 37.62 -30.10 15.63
CA PHE A 34 36.86 -31.22 15.08
C PHE A 34 35.63 -30.74 14.29
N LEU A 35 34.86 -29.80 14.86
CA LEU A 35 33.71 -29.19 14.18
C LEU A 35 34.14 -28.47 12.90
N ARG A 36 35.21 -27.67 12.93
CA ARG A 36 35.70 -26.89 11.76
C ARG A 36 36.00 -27.79 10.56
N ASN A 37 36.54 -28.98 10.80
CA ASN A 37 36.86 -29.93 9.73
C ASN A 37 35.61 -30.55 9.10
N LYS A 38 34.55 -30.75 9.87
CA LYS A 38 33.27 -31.33 9.41
C LYS A 38 32.31 -30.28 8.85
N ALA A 39 32.31 -29.06 9.40
CA ALA A 39 31.43 -27.95 9.04
C ALA A 39 32.03 -27.01 7.98
N LYS A 40 32.91 -27.53 7.10
CA LYS A 40 33.47 -26.74 6.00
C LYS A 40 32.33 -26.22 5.11
N GLY A 41 32.37 -24.94 4.77
CA GLY A 41 31.35 -24.29 3.95
C GLY A 41 30.08 -23.85 4.69
N TRP A 42 29.81 -24.34 5.90
CA TRP A 42 28.56 -24.04 6.61
C TRP A 42 28.36 -22.53 6.84
N THR A 43 29.42 -21.81 7.20
CA THR A 43 29.35 -20.35 7.39
C THR A 43 29.00 -19.62 6.08
N GLN A 44 29.53 -20.08 4.95
CA GLN A 44 29.25 -19.49 3.64
C GLN A 44 27.82 -19.79 3.21
N GLU A 45 27.39 -21.04 3.35
CA GLU A 45 26.00 -21.46 3.12
C GLU A 45 25.02 -20.65 3.99
N LYS A 46 25.30 -20.47 5.28
CA LYS A 46 24.47 -19.67 6.19
C LYS A 46 24.37 -18.21 5.74
N ARG A 47 25.50 -17.62 5.31
CA ARG A 47 25.51 -16.24 4.75
C ARG A 47 24.68 -16.15 3.49
N GLN A 48 24.80 -17.12 2.59
CA GLN A 48 24.02 -17.15 1.36
C GLN A 48 22.52 -17.31 1.66
N LEU A 49 22.15 -18.21 2.56
CA LEU A 49 20.77 -18.41 3.00
C LEU A 49 20.18 -17.12 3.60
N SER A 50 20.94 -16.44 4.46
CA SER A 50 20.54 -15.16 5.05
C SER A 50 20.34 -14.08 3.99
N LYS A 51 21.25 -13.99 3.01
CA LYS A 51 21.13 -13.06 1.87
C LYS A 51 19.87 -13.34 1.06
N THR A 52 19.63 -14.60 0.68
CA THR A 52 18.43 -15.01 -0.06
C THR A 52 17.16 -14.73 0.73
N LYS A 53 17.12 -15.03 2.03
CA LYS A 53 15.98 -14.72 2.89
C LYS A 53 15.70 -13.22 2.94
N SER A 54 16.74 -12.40 3.10
CA SER A 54 16.62 -10.94 3.11
C SER A 54 16.05 -10.42 1.78
N GLN A 55 16.58 -10.91 0.65
CA GLN A 55 16.08 -10.58 -0.68
C GLN A 55 14.60 -10.93 -0.84
N LEU A 56 14.19 -12.15 -0.45
CA LEU A 56 12.78 -12.56 -0.52
C LEU A 56 11.86 -11.71 0.38
N VAL A 57 12.34 -11.27 1.54
CA VAL A 57 11.57 -10.37 2.42
C VAL A 57 11.39 -9.01 1.75
N VAL A 58 12.45 -8.46 1.14
CA VAL A 58 12.37 -7.19 0.41
C VAL A 58 11.41 -7.31 -0.77
N GLU A 59 11.56 -8.35 -1.60
CA GLU A 59 10.69 -8.61 -2.75
C GLU A 59 9.22 -8.75 -2.34
N LYS A 60 8.91 -9.56 -1.31
CA LYS A 60 7.54 -9.71 -0.81
C LYS A 60 6.99 -8.42 -0.22
N THR A 61 7.82 -7.62 0.44
CA THR A 61 7.39 -6.33 1.01
C THR A 61 7.07 -5.35 -0.11
N LEU A 62 7.92 -5.28 -1.14
CA LEU A 62 7.70 -4.44 -2.32
C LEU A 62 6.43 -4.88 -3.07
N GLN A 63 6.25 -6.18 -3.29
CA GLN A 63 5.04 -6.72 -3.93
C GLN A 63 3.77 -6.31 -3.18
N LYS A 64 3.73 -6.45 -1.85
CA LYS A 64 2.59 -6.01 -1.03
C LYS A 64 2.34 -4.50 -1.12
N GLN A 65 3.40 -3.69 -1.22
CA GLN A 65 3.27 -2.25 -1.40
C GLN A 65 2.69 -1.90 -2.77
N ILE A 66 3.12 -2.60 -3.81
CA ILE A 66 2.58 -2.46 -5.18
C ILE A 66 1.11 -2.85 -5.22
N GLU A 67 0.75 -4.01 -4.66
CA GLU A 67 -0.65 -4.47 -4.57
C GLU A 67 -1.52 -3.44 -3.84
N LYS A 68 -1.08 -2.98 -2.67
CA LYS A 68 -1.81 -1.96 -1.90
C LYS A 68 -1.96 -0.65 -2.67
N ALA A 69 -0.93 -0.20 -3.39
CA ALA A 69 -1.01 0.99 -4.22
C ALA A 69 -1.97 0.80 -5.40
N SER A 70 -1.97 -0.39 -6.02
CA SER A 70 -2.91 -0.76 -7.07
C SER A 70 -4.35 -0.72 -6.55
N ASP A 71 -4.62 -1.32 -5.39
CA ASP A 71 -5.95 -1.33 -4.77
C ASP A 71 -6.45 0.10 -4.49
N TYR A 72 -5.56 0.97 -3.96
CA TYR A 72 -5.92 2.38 -3.76
C TYR A 72 -6.20 3.10 -5.07
N ASN A 73 -5.42 2.85 -6.12
CA ASN A 73 -5.68 3.44 -7.43
C ASN A 73 -7.02 2.98 -8.00
N THR A 74 -7.36 1.69 -7.89
CA THR A 74 -8.67 1.17 -8.29
C THR A 74 -9.80 1.86 -7.52
N LEU A 75 -9.70 1.93 -6.19
CA LEU A 75 -10.68 2.64 -5.36
C LEU A 75 -10.81 4.12 -5.73
N HIS A 76 -9.69 4.78 -6.05
CA HIS A 76 -9.71 6.16 -6.52
C HIS A 76 -10.48 6.31 -7.83
N VAL A 77 -10.24 5.42 -8.80
CA VAL A 77 -10.97 5.43 -10.08
C VAL A 77 -12.47 5.20 -9.86
N GLU A 78 -12.84 4.20 -9.05
CA GLU A 78 -14.25 3.91 -8.73
C GLU A 78 -14.95 5.10 -8.06
N PHE A 79 -14.26 5.80 -7.15
CA PHE A 79 -14.79 6.99 -6.50
C PHE A 79 -15.07 8.10 -7.51
N TRP A 80 -14.15 8.31 -8.45
CA TRP A 80 -14.30 9.29 -9.52
C TRP A 80 -15.44 8.93 -10.49
N ASP A 81 -15.59 7.66 -10.83
CA ASP A 81 -16.72 7.18 -11.63
C ASP A 81 -18.04 7.43 -10.91
N ARG A 82 -18.10 7.19 -9.60
CA ARG A 82 -19.30 7.46 -8.80
C ARG A 82 -19.66 8.95 -8.75
N LEU A 83 -18.66 9.83 -8.67
CA LEU A 83 -18.87 11.27 -8.76
C LEU A 83 -19.40 11.67 -10.15
N LEU A 84 -18.87 11.07 -11.21
CA LEU A 84 -19.33 11.32 -12.57
C LEU A 84 -20.79 10.89 -12.75
N ASP A 85 -21.19 9.73 -12.19
CA ASP A 85 -22.57 9.27 -12.17
C ASP A 85 -23.52 10.26 -11.48
N LEU A 86 -23.09 10.84 -10.36
CA LEU A 86 -23.89 11.84 -9.63
C LEU A 86 -24.04 13.13 -10.45
N VAL A 87 -22.96 13.57 -11.11
CA VAL A 87 -23.03 14.70 -12.04
C VAL A 87 -23.97 14.40 -13.21
N TRP A 88 -23.90 13.18 -13.76
CA TRP A 88 -24.79 12.74 -14.83
C TRP A 88 -26.26 12.77 -14.39
N GLN A 89 -26.57 12.29 -13.20
CA GLN A 89 -27.93 12.35 -12.63
C GLN A 89 -28.38 13.80 -12.43
N ALA A 90 -27.50 14.66 -11.88
CA ALA A 90 -27.79 16.07 -11.69
C ALA A 90 -28.05 16.81 -13.02
N LEU A 91 -27.33 16.45 -14.08
CA LEU A 91 -27.55 16.97 -15.43
C LEU A 91 -28.92 16.56 -16.02
N HIS A 92 -29.48 15.44 -15.57
CA HIS A 92 -30.79 14.96 -16.00
C HIS A 92 -31.94 15.36 -15.07
N ASP A 93 -31.65 16.04 -13.95
CA ASP A 93 -32.67 16.60 -13.08
C ASP A 93 -33.04 18.03 -13.51
N GLU A 94 -34.23 18.20 -14.08
CA GLU A 94 -34.73 19.50 -14.52
C GLU A 94 -34.70 20.57 -13.42
N LYS A 95 -34.93 20.19 -12.15
CA LYS A 95 -34.90 21.14 -11.03
C LYS A 95 -33.49 21.68 -10.76
N THR A 96 -32.47 20.91 -11.13
CA THR A 96 -31.06 21.29 -10.98
C THR A 96 -30.58 22.11 -12.17
N ILE A 97 -30.89 21.69 -13.40
CA ILE A 97 -30.39 22.35 -14.61
C ILE A 97 -31.28 23.48 -15.13
N LYS A 98 -32.50 23.66 -14.61
CA LYS A 98 -33.40 24.76 -14.98
C LYS A 98 -33.76 25.65 -13.79
N THR A 99 -33.97 26.92 -14.06
CA THR A 99 -34.52 27.90 -13.13
C THR A 99 -36.03 27.73 -12.97
N LYS A 100 -36.64 28.41 -12.00
CA LYS A 100 -38.10 28.33 -11.73
C LYS A 100 -38.96 28.76 -12.93
N ASP A 101 -38.42 29.61 -13.81
CA ASP A 101 -39.04 30.06 -15.06
C ASP A 101 -38.72 29.16 -16.27
N GLY A 102 -38.10 28.00 -16.05
CA GLY A 102 -37.85 26.98 -17.07
C GLY A 102 -36.65 27.25 -17.98
N ARG A 103 -35.91 28.35 -17.75
CA ARG A 103 -34.65 28.64 -18.45
C ARG A 103 -33.52 27.79 -17.90
N ILE A 104 -32.46 27.62 -18.67
CA ILE A 104 -31.27 26.88 -18.21
C ILE A 104 -30.56 27.66 -17.10
N ASN A 105 -30.21 26.96 -16.02
CA ASN A 105 -29.41 27.49 -14.93
C ASN A 105 -27.92 27.40 -15.26
N ILE A 106 -27.38 28.46 -15.88
CA ILE A 106 -25.97 28.55 -16.32
C ILE A 106 -24.99 28.34 -15.15
N TYR A 107 -25.31 28.87 -13.96
CA TYR A 107 -24.47 28.71 -12.78
C TYR A 107 -24.37 27.24 -12.33
N ALA A 108 -25.49 26.52 -12.33
CA ALA A 108 -25.49 25.09 -12.02
C ALA A 108 -24.65 24.29 -13.04
N LEU A 109 -24.79 24.60 -14.33
CA LEU A 109 -24.00 23.94 -15.38
C LEU A 109 -22.49 24.21 -15.24
N GLU A 110 -22.09 25.44 -14.93
CA GLU A 110 -20.70 25.79 -14.71
C GLU A 110 -20.10 25.03 -13.51
N LYS A 111 -20.87 24.90 -12.41
CA LYS A 111 -20.45 24.10 -11.26
C LYS A 111 -20.30 22.62 -11.60
N LEU A 112 -21.25 22.05 -12.35
CA LEU A 112 -21.18 20.66 -12.79
C LEU A 112 -19.98 20.43 -13.72
N ALA A 113 -19.73 21.34 -14.68
CA ALA A 113 -18.58 21.28 -15.57
C ALA A 113 -17.24 21.32 -14.80
N LEU A 114 -17.13 22.17 -13.78
CA LEU A 114 -15.95 22.24 -12.91
C LEU A 114 -15.73 20.93 -12.14
N VAL A 115 -16.80 20.28 -11.68
CA VAL A 115 -16.69 18.97 -11.02
C VAL A 115 -16.19 17.92 -12.00
N VAL A 116 -16.73 17.86 -13.23
CA VAL A 116 -16.25 16.93 -14.27
C VAL A 116 -14.76 17.12 -14.57
N GLU A 117 -14.31 18.37 -14.70
CA GLU A 117 -12.88 18.66 -14.92
C GLU A 117 -11.99 18.11 -13.80
N ARG A 118 -12.44 18.24 -12.54
CA ARG A 118 -11.71 17.73 -11.36
C ARG A 118 -11.72 16.21 -11.32
N VAL A 119 -12.84 15.58 -11.67
CA VAL A 119 -12.97 14.12 -11.77
C VAL A 119 -11.97 13.57 -12.78
N GLN A 120 -11.93 14.16 -13.98
CA GLN A 120 -11.00 13.75 -15.03
C GLN A 120 -9.54 13.91 -14.59
N LYS A 121 -9.18 15.03 -13.95
CA LYS A 121 -7.83 15.25 -13.40
C LYS A 121 -7.47 14.20 -12.34
N GLY A 122 -8.39 13.90 -11.43
CA GLY A 122 -8.19 12.90 -10.40
C GLY A 122 -7.99 11.49 -10.94
N GLN A 123 -8.76 11.08 -11.96
CA GLN A 123 -8.59 9.79 -12.64
C GLN A 123 -7.24 9.69 -13.34
N ARG A 124 -6.82 10.74 -14.05
CA ARG A 124 -5.50 10.76 -14.73
C ARG A 124 -4.34 10.63 -13.74
N LEU A 125 -4.42 11.28 -12.58
CA LEU A 125 -3.44 11.14 -11.50
C LEU A 125 -3.43 9.72 -10.92
N ALA A 126 -4.60 9.13 -10.65
CA ALA A 126 -4.70 7.76 -10.14
C ALA A 126 -4.15 6.73 -11.14
N LEU A 127 -4.32 6.96 -12.44
CA LEU A 127 -3.76 6.11 -13.50
C LEU A 127 -2.27 6.39 -13.79
N GLY A 128 -1.66 7.38 -13.13
CA GLY A 128 -0.27 7.78 -13.36
C GLY A 128 -0.04 8.42 -14.73
N LEU A 129 -1.09 8.95 -15.36
CA LEU A 129 -1.03 9.61 -16.68
C LEU A 129 -0.56 11.07 -16.61
N ASP A 130 -0.56 11.66 -15.41
CA ASP A 130 -0.05 13.01 -15.13
C ASP A 130 0.91 12.95 -13.93
N GLU A 131 1.99 13.73 -13.96
CA GLU A 131 2.87 13.91 -12.80
C GLU A 131 2.18 14.78 -11.74
N LYS A 132 2.28 14.40 -10.45
CA LYS A 132 1.78 15.22 -9.33
C LYS A 132 2.53 16.56 -9.34
N ASN A 133 1.88 17.64 -9.76
CA ASN A 133 2.41 18.99 -9.61
C ASN A 133 2.51 19.34 -8.12
N SER A 134 3.74 19.52 -7.62
CA SER A 134 4.08 19.69 -6.19
C SER A 134 3.49 20.94 -5.51
N ASN A 135 2.79 21.80 -6.25
CA ASN A 135 2.27 23.10 -5.78
C ASN A 135 0.73 23.17 -5.70
N GLN A 136 0.00 22.05 -5.82
CA GLN A 136 -1.45 22.04 -5.56
C GLN A 136 -1.76 21.51 -4.15
N PRO A 137 -2.73 22.10 -3.43
CA PRO A 137 -3.23 21.52 -2.18
C PRO A 137 -3.63 20.07 -2.47
N GLN A 138 -3.15 19.15 -1.65
CA GLN A 138 -3.26 17.72 -1.91
C GLN A 138 -4.74 17.36 -2.03
N ILE A 139 -5.15 16.94 -3.22
CA ILE A 139 -6.51 16.49 -3.51
C ILE A 139 -6.94 15.42 -2.49
N GLU A 140 -5.98 14.66 -1.96
CA GLU A 140 -6.14 13.69 -0.87
C GLU A 140 -6.72 14.31 0.41
N ASP A 141 -6.29 15.52 0.81
CA ASP A 141 -6.83 16.22 1.98
C ASP A 141 -8.26 16.70 1.73
N SER A 142 -8.54 17.19 0.51
CA SER A 142 -9.89 17.62 0.12
C SER A 142 -10.87 16.45 0.05
N ILE A 143 -10.42 15.27 -0.42
CA ILE A 143 -11.21 14.05 -0.47
C ILE A 143 -11.44 13.50 0.95
N ARG A 144 -10.43 13.52 1.83
CA ARG A 144 -10.59 13.10 3.24
C ARG A 144 -11.62 13.95 3.97
N GLU A 145 -11.61 15.25 3.76
CA GLU A 145 -12.59 16.16 4.37
C GLU A 145 -14.00 15.95 3.79
N LEU A 146 -14.13 15.65 2.49
CA LEU A 146 -15.43 15.27 1.90
C LEU A 146 -15.95 13.93 2.46
N ILE A 147 -15.08 12.93 2.65
CA ILE A 147 -15.48 11.64 3.25
C ILE A 147 -15.94 11.82 4.70
N LYS A 148 -15.25 12.67 5.48
CA LYS A 148 -15.71 13.03 6.83
C LYS A 148 -17.08 13.69 6.80
N ALA A 149 -17.27 14.69 5.95
CA ALA A 149 -18.53 15.42 5.82
C ALA A 149 -19.71 14.52 5.41
N LEU A 150 -19.45 13.41 4.70
CA LEU A 150 -20.46 12.42 4.32
C LEU A 150 -20.76 11.37 5.40
N HIS A 151 -19.87 11.21 6.40
CA HIS A 151 -20.01 10.24 7.48
C HIS A 151 -20.35 10.88 8.83
N GLU A 152 -20.33 12.20 8.95
CA GLU A 152 -20.93 12.89 10.09
C GLU A 152 -22.45 12.74 10.01
N PRO A 153 -23.10 12.13 11.02
CA PRO A 153 -24.55 12.14 11.09
C PRO A 153 -24.99 13.60 11.24
N ASP A 154 -25.98 14.02 10.45
CA ASP A 154 -26.62 15.33 10.58
C ASP A 154 -26.93 15.57 12.07
N GLU A 155 -26.17 16.44 12.72
CA GLU A 155 -26.57 16.93 14.04
C GLU A 155 -27.91 17.63 13.82
N PRO A 156 -28.98 17.21 14.52
CA PRO A 156 -30.24 17.90 14.41
C PRO A 156 -30.02 19.31 14.93
N SER A 157 -30.13 20.28 14.03
CA SER A 157 -30.31 21.69 14.34
C SER A 157 -31.40 21.81 15.40
N VAL A 158 -30.98 21.93 16.67
CA VAL A 158 -31.86 22.33 17.75
C VAL A 158 -32.07 23.82 17.56
N LEU A 159 -33.15 24.15 16.87
CA LEU A 159 -33.74 25.49 16.91
C LEU A 159 -34.11 25.80 18.36
N ASN A 160 -33.48 26.83 18.93
CA ASN A 160 -34.00 27.66 20.01
C ASN A 160 -33.82 29.13 19.61
#